data_AF-A0A5B8B5L9-F1
#
_entry.id   AF-A0A5B8B5L9-F1
#
_cell.length_a   1.000
_cell.length_b   1.000
_cell.length_c   1.000
_cell.angle_alpha   90.00
_cell.angle_beta   90.00
_cell.angle_gamma   90.00
#
_symmetry.space_group_name_H-M   'P 1'
#
loop_
_entity.id
_entity.type
_entity.pdbx_description
1 polymer ?
#
loop_
_entity_poly.entity_id
_entity_poly.type
_entity_poly.pdbx_seq_one_letter_code
_entity_poly.pdbx_strand_id
1 'polypeptide(L)'
;MTERPEIPTGVSLDLVNIALNTQALCLQHALRHIADAESPQDAAAFKQELLEGLRSGSIDMALLEDTAIFDFVVGTVEQLSIPAEQV
;
A
#
# COMPACT_ATOMS: atom_id res chain seq x y z
N MET A 1 13.81 -3.95 -12.23
CA MET A 1 14.11 -4.88 -11.14
C MET A 1 14.33 -4.03 -9.90
N THR A 2 13.34 -3.95 -9.02
CA THR A 2 13.51 -3.29 -7.72
C THR A 2 14.28 -4.24 -6.83
N GLU A 3 15.42 -3.82 -6.28
CA GLU A 3 16.22 -4.68 -5.40
C GLU A 3 15.38 -5.05 -4.16
N ARG A 4 15.38 -6.33 -3.81
CA ARG A 4 14.64 -6.83 -2.65
C ARG A 4 15.26 -6.23 -1.38
N PRO A 5 14.50 -5.51 -0.55
CA PRO A 5 15.03 -5.10 0.74
C PRO A 5 15.30 -6.36 1.57
N GLU A 6 16.57 -6.58 1.93
CA GLU A 6 16.92 -7.60 2.90
C GLU A 6 16.43 -7.13 4.27
N ILE A 7 15.65 -7.97 4.96
CA ILE A 7 15.27 -7.70 6.34
C ILE A 7 16.55 -7.88 7.17
N PRO A 8 17.02 -6.84 7.89
CA PRO A 8 18.20 -6.97 8.73
C PRO A 8 18.05 -8.11 9.75
N THR A 9 19.11 -8.88 9.97
CA THR A 9 19.12 -9.93 10.99
C THR A 9 18.85 -9.33 12.38
N GLY A 10 17.91 -9.92 13.13
CA GLY A 10 17.54 -9.46 14.48
C GLY A 10 16.33 -8.52 14.53
N VAL A 11 15.62 -8.31 13.42
CA VAL A 11 14.36 -7.56 13.37
C VAL A 11 13.27 -8.29 14.16
N SER A 12 12.69 -7.61 15.16
CA SER A 12 11.52 -8.09 15.89
C SER A 12 10.23 -7.87 15.10
N LEU A 13 9.16 -8.56 15.48
CA LEU A 13 7.82 -8.35 14.92
C LEU A 13 7.38 -6.88 15.02
N ASP A 14 7.78 -6.17 16.09
CA ASP A 14 7.47 -4.75 16.27
C ASP A 14 8.10 -3.88 15.19
N LEU A 15 9.36 -4.16 14.81
CA LEU A 15 10.04 -3.44 13.74
C LEU A 15 9.42 -3.72 12.36
N VAL A 16 8.92 -4.94 12.13
CA VAL A 16 8.14 -5.27 10.92
C VAL A 16 6.84 -4.47 10.89
N ASN A 17 6.12 -4.40 12.01
CA ASN A 17 4.88 -3.62 12.12
C ASN A 17 5.14 -2.12 11.87
N ILE A 18 6.23 -1.57 12.38
CA ILE A 18 6.63 -0.18 12.12
C ILE A 18 6.87 0.04 10.63
N ALA A 19 7.61 -0.86 9.96
CA ALA A 19 7.88 -0.76 8.53
C ALA A 19 6.58 -0.81 7.70
N LEU A 20 5.66 -1.71 8.03
CA LEU A 20 4.36 -1.83 7.35
C LEU A 20 3.48 -0.59 7.56
N ASN A 21 3.37 -0.11 8.80
CA ASN A 21 2.64 1.12 9.10
C ASN A 21 3.24 2.33 8.39
N THR A 22 4.57 2.41 8.30
CA THR A 22 5.25 3.48 7.58
C THR A 22 4.95 3.41 6.08
N GLN A 23 4.96 2.22 5.49
CA GLN A 23 4.56 2.05 4.07
C GLN A 23 3.12 2.49 3.83
N ALA A 24 2.19 2.14 4.73
CA ALA A 24 0.80 2.59 4.65
C ALA A 24 0.69 4.13 4.71
N LEU A 25 1.47 4.78 5.59
CA LEU A 25 1.55 6.25 5.67
C LEU A 25 2.13 6.87 4.40
N CYS A 26 3.15 6.27 3.79
CA CYS A 26 3.70 6.73 2.52
C CYS A 26 2.67 6.63 1.39
N LEU A 27 1.91 5.53 1.32
CA LEU A 27 0.83 5.38 0.35
C LEU A 27 -0.30 6.39 0.60
N GLN A 28 -0.65 6.63 1.87
CA GLN A 28 -1.63 7.65 2.24
C GLN A 28 -1.19 9.06 1.81
N HIS A 29 0.10 9.36 1.93
CA HIS A 29 0.68 10.62 1.45
C HIS A 29 0.63 10.72 -0.08
N ALA A 30 0.93 9.64 -0.80
CA ALA A 30 0.83 9.60 -2.26
C ALA A 30 -0.60 9.82 -2.75
N LEU A 31 -1.59 9.14 -2.16
CA LEU A 31 -3.00 9.34 -2.47
C LEU A 31 -3.44 10.79 -2.25
N ARG A 32 -2.92 11.43 -1.20
CA ARG A 32 -3.20 12.84 -0.95
C ARG A 32 -2.54 13.76 -1.97
N HIS A 33 -1.30 13.48 -2.35
CA HIS A 33 -0.64 14.24 -3.40
C HIS A 33 -1.43 14.18 -4.72
N ILE A 34 -1.93 13.00 -5.11
CA ILE A 34 -2.77 12.84 -6.31
C ILE A 34 -4.06 13.65 -6.15
N ALA A 35 -4.74 13.54 -5.00
CA ALA A 35 -5.98 14.28 -4.75
C ALA A 35 -5.81 15.80 -4.84
N ASP A 36 -4.69 16.31 -4.33
CA ASP A 36 -4.37 17.74 -4.31
C ASP A 36 -3.86 18.26 -5.68
N ALA A 37 -3.16 17.42 -6.46
CA ALA A 37 -2.54 17.81 -7.73
C ALA A 37 -3.46 17.61 -8.96
N GLU A 38 -4.32 16.59 -8.90
CA GLU A 38 -5.22 16.19 -9.98
C GLU A 38 -6.66 16.34 -9.51
N SER A 39 -7.22 15.32 -8.87
CA SER A 39 -8.54 15.35 -8.24
C SER A 39 -8.73 14.22 -7.23
N PRO A 40 -9.70 14.34 -6.29
CA PRO A 40 -10.07 13.23 -5.42
C PRO A 40 -10.52 11.98 -6.18
N GLN A 41 -11.11 12.14 -7.37
CA GLN A 41 -11.56 11.05 -8.24
C GLN A 41 -10.37 10.29 -8.82
N ASP A 42 -9.31 10.99 -9.23
CA ASP A 42 -8.08 10.37 -9.73
C ASP A 42 -7.35 9.61 -8.62
N ALA A 43 -7.33 10.15 -7.39
CA ALA A 43 -6.79 9.44 -6.23
C ALA A 43 -7.61 8.17 -5.91
N ALA A 44 -8.94 8.22 -6.05
CA ALA A 44 -9.81 7.05 -5.86
C ALA A 44 -9.59 6.00 -6.97
N ALA A 45 -9.45 6.43 -8.22
CA ALA A 45 -9.17 5.56 -9.36
C ALA A 45 -7.82 4.85 -9.18
N PHE A 46 -6.76 5.59 -8.82
CA PHE A 46 -5.44 5.01 -8.52
C PHE A 46 -5.52 3.97 -7.41
N LYS A 47 -6.25 4.24 -6.32
CA LYS A 47 -6.44 3.27 -5.24
C LYS A 47 -7.13 1.99 -5.74
N GLN A 48 -8.13 2.11 -6.61
CA GLN A 48 -8.81 0.95 -7.20
C GLN A 48 -7.88 0.14 -8.11
N GLU A 49 -7.14 0.80 -9.01
CA GLU A 49 -6.15 0.15 -9.88
C GLU A 49 -5.08 -0.59 -9.08
N LEU A 50 -4.60 0.02 -7.97
CA LEU A 50 -3.66 -0.63 -7.06
C LEU A 50 -4.25 -1.91 -6.45
N LEU A 51 -5.48 -1.85 -5.94
CA LEU A 51 -6.17 -3.03 -5.37
C LEU A 51 -6.39 -4.12 -6.40
N GLU A 52 -6.76 -3.78 -7.63
CA GLU A 52 -6.89 -4.73 -8.73
C GLU A 52 -5.54 -5.34 -9.10
N GLY A 53 -4.48 -4.52 -9.15
CA GLY A 53 -3.11 -4.98 -9.39
C GLY A 53 -2.63 -5.99 -8.34
N LEU A 54 -2.93 -5.73 -7.06
CA LEU A 54 -2.64 -6.64 -5.95
C LEU A 54 -3.44 -7.95 -6.08
N ARG A 55 -4.74 -7.88 -6.37
CA ARG A 55 -5.63 -9.05 -6.44
C ARG A 55 -5.44 -9.93 -7.67
N SER A 56 -5.10 -9.31 -8.80
CA SER A 56 -4.88 -10.01 -10.07
C SER A 56 -3.49 -10.64 -10.18
N GLY A 57 -2.57 -10.29 -9.27
CA GLY A 57 -1.16 -10.68 -9.34
C GLY A 57 -0.37 -9.91 -10.40
N SER A 58 -0.93 -8.82 -10.94
CA SER A 58 -0.21 -7.90 -11.85
C SER A 58 0.90 -7.14 -11.11
N ILE A 59 0.72 -6.94 -9.81
CA ILE A 59 1.81 -6.64 -8.88
C ILE A 59 2.34 -7.99 -8.41
N ASP A 60 3.63 -8.22 -8.60
CA ASP A 60 4.27 -9.49 -8.23
C ASP A 60 4.21 -9.71 -6.72
N MET A 61 3.17 -10.42 -6.31
CA MET A 61 2.89 -10.83 -4.94
C MET A 61 3.44 -12.23 -4.66
N ALA A 62 4.24 -12.83 -5.57
CA ALA A 62 4.88 -14.13 -5.32
C ALA A 62 5.80 -14.11 -4.09
N LEU A 63 6.09 -12.92 -3.55
CA LEU A 63 6.77 -12.70 -2.27
C LEU A 63 5.91 -13.00 -1.03
N LEU A 64 4.59 -13.01 -1.17
CA LEU A 64 3.61 -13.33 -0.13
C LEU A 64 3.17 -14.79 -0.32
N GLU A 65 4.06 -15.74 0.01
CA GLU A 65 3.79 -17.19 -0.06
C GLU A 65 2.64 -17.64 0.87
N ASP A 66 2.11 -16.72 1.68
CA ASP A 66 1.05 -16.93 2.66
C ASP A 66 -0.16 -16.02 2.38
N THR A 67 -1.32 -16.64 2.16
CA THR A 67 -2.61 -15.97 1.93
C THR A 67 -3.00 -15.00 3.05
N ALA A 68 -2.65 -15.27 4.30
CA ALA A 68 -2.95 -14.37 5.42
C ALA A 68 -2.16 -13.06 5.32
N ILE A 69 -0.91 -13.12 4.83
CA ILE A 69 -0.11 -11.91 4.61
C ILE A 69 -0.62 -11.15 3.39
N PHE A 70 -1.07 -11.85 2.36
CA PHE A 70 -1.77 -11.24 1.23
C PHE A 70 -3.02 -10.47 1.68
N ASP A 71 -3.91 -11.11 2.44
CA ASP A 71 -5.14 -10.49 2.94
C ASP A 71 -4.83 -9.29 3.85
N PHE A 72 -3.78 -9.39 4.66
CA PHE A 72 -3.32 -8.28 5.49
C PHE A 72 -2.87 -7.07 4.66
N VAL A 73 -2.06 -7.29 3.61
CA VAL A 73 -1.59 -6.20 2.73
C VAL A 73 -2.74 -5.57 1.96
N VAL A 74 -3.62 -6.39 1.38
CA VAL A 74 -4.82 -5.89 0.67
C VAL A 74 -5.71 -5.10 1.63
N GLY A 75 -6.00 -5.64 2.81
CA GLY A 75 -6.81 -4.98 3.83
C GLY A 75 -6.20 -3.65 4.32
N THR A 76 -4.87 -3.56 4.36
CA THR A 76 -4.17 -2.30 4.69
C THR A 76 -4.43 -1.24 3.63
N VAL A 77 -4.35 -1.59 2.34
CA VAL A 77 -4.61 -0.65 1.23
C VAL A 77 -6.10 -0.27 1.18
N GLU A 78 -7.01 -1.19 1.44
CA GLU A 78 -8.46 -0.93 1.48
C GLU A 78 -8.83 0.13 2.53
N GLN A 79 -8.15 0.14 3.67
CA GLN A 79 -8.39 1.07 4.78
C GLN A 79 -7.83 2.48 4.53
N LEU A 80 -7.00 2.68 3.50
CA LEU A 80 -6.47 4.01 3.17
C LEU A 80 -7.62 4.96 2.81
N SER A 81 -7.57 6.18 3.32
CA SER A 81 -8.61 7.19 3.07
C SER A 81 -8.27 7.99 1.82
N ILE A 82 -9.26 8.30 0.99
CA ILE A 82 -9.09 9.32 -0.04
C ILE A 82 -9.43 10.66 0.60
N PRO A 83 -8.54 11.67 0.57
CA PRO A 83 -8.89 13.00 1.05
C PRO A 83 -10.09 13.52 0.27
N ALA A 84 -11.12 13.96 0.98
CA ALA A 84 -12.24 14.63 0.35
C ALA A 84 -11.80 15.99 -0.20
N GLU A 85 -12.41 16.40 -1.32
CA GLU A 85 -12.35 17.77 -1.81
C GLU A 85 -12.61 18.72 -0.63
N GLN A 86 -11.59 19.49 -0.23
CA GLN A 86 -11.79 20.55 0.76
C GLN A 86 -12.55 21.67 0.05
N VAL A 87 -13.89 21.65 0.17
CA VAL A 87 -14.81 22.69 -0.29
C VAL A 87 -14.53 24.00 0.42
#